data_AF-A0A9P9BT16-F1
#
_entry.id   AF-A0A9P9BT16-F1
#
_cell.length_a   1.000
_cell.length_b   1.000
_cell.length_c   1.000
_cell.angle_alpha   90.00
_cell.angle_beta   90.00
_cell.angle_gamma   90.00
#
_symmetry.space_group_name_H-M   'P 1'
#
loop_
_entity.id
_entity.type
_entity.pdbx_description
1 polymer ?
#
loop_
_entity_poly.entity_id
_entity_poly.type
_entity_poly.pdbx_seq_one_letter_code
_entity_poly.pdbx_strand_id
1 'polypeptide(L)'
;MGCAESREVDSASMKSFSSSRHPEASPLMPGHGFSESSSSPQGATTRFVAQHERLVLELLPFKDAAKFSDWLQSVYVVGAWREFCRDFLADNPHSVEPDKTRTAQLARDAIKSNDPKYLLYHPDKTEWTDMDHHVRFIVVVIQDNLLKKLWSKDDTRSSNLDVPKAVYEVLVFLRATLLNPASSPPRYED
;
A
#
# COMPACT_ATOMS: atom_id res chain seq x y z
N MET A 1 34.07 -8.13 48.31
CA MET A 1 33.59 -8.18 49.72
C MET A 1 32.35 -7.30 49.75
N GLY A 2 31.14 -7.84 49.58
CA GLY A 2 30.34 -8.63 50.54
C GLY A 2 29.09 -7.76 50.83
N CYS A 3 27.83 -8.18 50.92
CA CYS A 3 27.12 -9.47 50.98
C CYS A 3 25.69 -9.21 50.39
N ALA A 4 25.05 -10.16 49.68
CA ALA A 4 23.94 -11.05 50.12
C ALA A 4 22.64 -10.28 50.53
N GLU A 5 21.38 -10.68 50.31
CA GLU A 5 20.75 -11.97 49.99
C GLU A 5 19.24 -11.74 49.66
N SER A 6 18.72 -12.61 48.77
CA SER A 6 17.37 -13.19 48.58
C SER A 6 16.06 -12.55 49.08
N ARG A 7 15.02 -12.71 48.24
CA ARG A 7 13.78 -13.43 48.62
C ARG A 7 12.96 -13.93 47.41
N GLU A 8 12.90 -15.27 47.30
CA GLU A 8 11.79 -16.13 46.82
C GLU A 8 10.44 -15.73 47.44
N VAL A 9 9.23 -16.13 47.04
CA VAL A 9 8.57 -17.02 46.05
C VAL A 9 7.08 -16.67 46.20
N ASP A 10 6.23 -16.89 45.18
CA ASP A 10 5.05 -17.73 45.45
C ASP A 10 4.37 -18.24 44.19
N SER A 11 3.85 -19.44 44.34
CA SER A 11 3.48 -20.40 43.32
C SER A 11 1.97 -20.64 43.30
N ALA A 12 1.54 -21.32 42.25
CA ALA A 12 0.30 -22.11 42.12
C ALA A 12 -1.04 -21.38 41.92
N SER A 13 -1.71 -21.72 40.80
CA SER A 13 -2.90 -22.59 40.91
C SER A 13 -3.30 -23.17 39.54
N MET A 14 -3.05 -24.47 39.36
CA MET A 14 -3.70 -25.29 38.35
C MET A 14 -5.09 -25.69 38.84
N LYS A 15 -6.11 -25.62 37.98
CA LYS A 15 -7.33 -26.43 38.13
C LYS A 15 -7.76 -26.98 36.77
N SER A 16 -7.54 -28.29 36.62
CA SER A 16 -8.20 -29.15 35.64
C SER A 16 -9.61 -29.47 36.13
N PHE A 17 -10.58 -29.54 35.20
CA PHE A 17 -11.75 -30.40 35.36
C PHE A 17 -12.14 -30.99 33.99
N SER A 18 -12.05 -32.31 33.89
CA SER A 18 -12.61 -33.13 32.83
C SER A 18 -14.13 -33.29 33.01
N SER A 19 -14.87 -33.45 31.90
CA SER A 19 -15.94 -34.46 31.83
C SER A 19 -16.45 -34.68 30.40
N SER A 20 -16.43 -35.95 30.01
CA SER A 20 -17.10 -36.55 28.84
C SER A 20 -18.62 -36.37 28.87
N ARG A 21 -19.23 -36.35 27.68
CA ARG A 21 -20.39 -37.20 27.33
C ARG A 21 -20.74 -37.09 25.83
N HIS A 22 -20.78 -38.25 25.16
CA HIS A 22 -21.56 -38.52 23.94
C HIS A 22 -22.94 -39.03 24.40
N PRO A 23 -24.05 -38.73 23.70
CA PRO A 23 -24.61 -39.66 22.67
C PRO A 23 -25.23 -38.90 21.45
N GLU A 24 -25.10 -39.42 20.23
CA GLU A 24 -26.11 -40.18 19.43
C GLU A 24 -27.21 -39.34 18.73
N ALA A 25 -27.46 -39.74 17.48
CA ALA A 25 -28.64 -39.55 16.61
C ALA A 25 -28.82 -38.23 15.84
N SER A 26 -28.60 -38.35 14.52
CA SER A 26 -29.10 -37.47 13.47
C SER A 26 -30.63 -37.46 13.38
N PRO A 27 -31.21 -36.34 12.92
CA PRO A 27 -32.38 -36.40 12.04
C PRO A 27 -32.02 -35.81 10.66
N LEU A 28 -32.19 -36.64 9.62
CA LEU A 28 -32.43 -36.21 8.25
C LEU A 28 -33.64 -35.26 8.23
N MET A 29 -33.53 -34.10 7.57
CA MET A 29 -34.65 -33.42 6.91
C MET A 29 -34.10 -32.48 5.81
N PRO A 30 -34.91 -32.17 4.78
CA PRO A 30 -34.46 -31.96 3.42
C PRO A 30 -34.23 -30.49 3.08
N GLY A 31 -33.34 -30.29 2.10
CA GLY A 31 -32.82 -28.99 1.70
C GLY A 31 -33.86 -28.00 1.20
N HIS A 32 -33.61 -26.73 1.50
CA HIS A 32 -33.96 -25.54 0.75
C HIS A 32 -32.95 -24.44 1.10
N GLY A 33 -32.49 -23.71 0.08
CA GLY A 33 -31.56 -22.57 0.22
C GLY A 33 -30.10 -23.02 0.15
N PHE A 34 -29.23 -22.44 -0.66
CA PHE A 34 -29.27 -21.19 -1.41
C PHE A 34 -28.58 -21.48 -2.75
N SER A 35 -29.09 -20.91 -3.85
CA SER A 35 -28.25 -20.68 -5.02
C SER A 35 -27.14 -19.74 -4.57
N GLU A 36 -26.01 -20.33 -4.21
CA GLU A 36 -24.76 -19.63 -4.01
C GLU A 36 -24.36 -19.13 -5.40
N SER A 37 -24.86 -17.93 -5.74
CA SER A 37 -24.29 -17.14 -6.79
C SER A 37 -22.85 -16.91 -6.39
N SER A 38 -21.96 -17.72 -6.95
CA SER A 38 -20.53 -17.56 -6.92
C SER A 38 -20.21 -16.18 -7.48
N SER A 39 -20.21 -15.17 -6.62
CA SER A 39 -19.75 -13.83 -6.96
C SER A 39 -18.27 -13.97 -7.25
N SER A 40 -17.94 -13.95 -8.54
CA SER A 40 -16.56 -14.02 -8.99
C SER A 40 -15.76 -12.91 -8.27
N PRO A 41 -14.59 -13.21 -7.68
CA PRO A 41 -13.76 -12.23 -6.98
C PRO A 41 -13.31 -11.06 -7.86
N GLN A 42 -13.48 -11.19 -9.19
CA GLN A 42 -13.24 -10.17 -10.19
C GLN A 42 -14.13 -8.93 -10.02
N GLY A 43 -15.40 -9.09 -9.65
CA GLY A 43 -16.33 -7.95 -9.52
C GLY A 43 -16.06 -7.06 -8.30
N ALA A 44 -15.56 -7.64 -7.21
CA ALA A 44 -15.18 -6.90 -6.00
C ALA A 44 -13.88 -6.10 -6.23
N THR A 45 -12.92 -6.69 -6.93
CA THR A 45 -11.61 -6.07 -7.18
C THR A 45 -11.71 -4.89 -8.16
N THR A 46 -12.52 -4.99 -9.22
CA THR A 46 -12.75 -3.85 -10.15
C THR A 46 -13.48 -2.69 -9.45
N ARG A 47 -14.43 -2.98 -8.56
CA ARG A 47 -15.09 -1.95 -7.75
C ARG A 47 -14.13 -1.28 -6.77
N PHE A 48 -13.22 -2.05 -6.17
CA PHE A 48 -12.17 -1.53 -5.30
C PHE A 48 -11.24 -0.57 -6.05
N VAL A 49 -10.79 -0.94 -7.26
CA VAL A 49 -9.94 -0.08 -8.10
C VAL A 49 -10.67 1.22 -8.48
N ALA A 50 -11.94 1.15 -8.87
CA ALA A 50 -12.73 2.35 -9.21
C ALA A 50 -13.01 3.26 -7.98
N GLN A 51 -13.22 2.67 -6.80
CA GLN A 51 -13.36 3.43 -5.56
C GLN A 51 -12.04 4.09 -5.15
N HIS A 52 -10.93 3.37 -5.31
CA HIS A 52 -9.60 3.87 -4.99
C HIS A 52 -9.18 4.98 -5.97
N GLU A 53 -9.49 4.84 -7.25
CA GLU A 53 -9.32 5.89 -8.26
C GLU A 53 -10.03 7.19 -7.84
N ARG A 54 -11.30 7.10 -7.43
CA ARG A 54 -12.05 8.27 -6.96
C ARG A 54 -11.40 8.94 -5.76
N LEU A 55 -10.95 8.15 -4.78
CA LEU A 55 -10.26 8.68 -3.60
C LEU A 55 -8.93 9.34 -3.98
N VAL A 56 -8.18 8.76 -4.93
CA VAL A 56 -6.92 9.34 -5.43
C VAL A 56 -7.18 10.65 -6.18
N LEU A 57 -8.24 10.72 -6.98
CA LEU A 57 -8.67 11.95 -7.65
C LEU A 57 -9.02 13.07 -6.66
N GLU A 58 -9.60 12.75 -5.50
CA GLU A 58 -9.87 13.73 -4.45
C GLU A 58 -8.60 14.28 -3.79
N LEU A 59 -7.50 13.51 -3.80
CA LEU A 59 -6.21 13.91 -3.21
C LEU A 59 -5.32 14.71 -4.16
N LEU A 60 -5.63 14.71 -5.46
CA LEU A 60 -4.83 15.31 -6.51
C LEU A 60 -5.58 16.50 -7.14
N PRO A 61 -4.89 17.46 -7.77
CA PRO A 61 -5.56 18.59 -8.43
C PRO A 61 -6.32 18.21 -9.72
N PHE A 62 -6.58 16.92 -9.94
CA PHE A 62 -7.27 16.40 -11.10
C PHE A 62 -8.78 16.33 -10.82
N LYS A 63 -9.57 17.05 -11.62
CA LYS A 63 -11.04 17.01 -11.55
C LYS A 63 -11.68 16.00 -12.52
N ASP A 64 -10.83 15.28 -13.25
CA ASP A 64 -11.21 14.49 -14.42
C ASP A 64 -10.35 13.22 -14.47
N ALA A 65 -11.00 12.06 -14.56
CA ALA A 65 -10.36 10.75 -14.62
C ALA A 65 -9.48 10.58 -15.87
N ALA A 66 -9.86 11.18 -17.01
CA ALA A 66 -9.06 11.12 -18.23
C ALA A 66 -7.69 11.79 -18.02
N LYS A 67 -7.68 12.97 -17.39
CA LYS A 67 -6.43 13.70 -17.07
C LYS A 67 -5.55 12.95 -16.08
N PHE A 68 -6.16 12.25 -15.13
CA PHE A 68 -5.43 11.41 -14.19
C PHE A 68 -4.79 10.21 -14.89
N SER A 69 -5.53 9.51 -15.75
CA SER A 69 -5.01 8.42 -16.58
C SER A 69 -3.85 8.89 -17.47
N ASP A 70 -4.01 10.02 -18.16
CA ASP A 70 -2.94 10.63 -18.97
C ASP A 70 -1.70 10.97 -18.13
N TRP A 71 -1.91 11.46 -16.91
CA TRP A 71 -0.83 11.75 -15.98
C TRP A 71 -0.11 10.47 -15.51
N LEU A 72 -0.84 9.41 -15.17
CA LEU A 72 -0.26 8.11 -14.80
C LEU A 72 0.60 7.52 -15.93
N GLN A 73 0.20 7.74 -17.19
CA GLN A 73 0.93 7.28 -18.38
C GLN A 73 2.08 8.22 -18.80
N SER A 74 2.22 9.36 -18.14
CA SER A 74 3.24 10.34 -18.48
C SER A 74 4.62 9.99 -17.92
N VAL A 75 5.66 10.64 -18.47
CA VAL A 75 7.05 10.48 -18.02
C VAL A 75 7.27 10.76 -16.53
N TYR A 76 6.38 11.56 -15.92
CA TYR A 76 6.45 11.99 -14.53
C TYR A 76 6.02 10.91 -13.51
N VAL A 77 5.49 9.77 -13.98
CA VAL A 77 5.07 8.64 -13.14
C VAL A 77 5.62 7.33 -13.67
N VAL A 78 5.55 7.10 -14.99
CA VAL A 78 5.94 5.83 -15.61
C VAL A 78 7.39 5.44 -15.34
N GLY A 79 8.31 6.41 -15.30
CA GLY A 79 9.73 6.16 -15.00
C GLY A 79 9.91 5.54 -13.60
N ALA A 80 9.39 6.23 -12.58
CA ALA A 80 9.43 5.77 -11.19
C ALA A 80 8.68 4.44 -11.01
N TRP A 81 7.54 4.27 -11.69
CA TRP A 81 6.77 3.02 -11.63
C TRP A 81 7.53 1.84 -12.21
N ARG A 82 8.17 2.01 -13.38
CA ARG A 82 9.00 0.96 -13.98
C ARG A 82 10.22 0.62 -13.12
N GLU A 83 10.84 1.62 -12.49
CA GLU A 83 11.93 1.40 -11.52
C GLU A 83 11.43 0.56 -10.34
N PHE A 84 10.29 0.91 -9.75
CA PHE A 84 9.68 0.18 -8.64
C PHE A 84 9.30 -1.27 -9.02
N CYS A 85 8.72 -1.47 -10.21
CA CYS A 85 8.40 -2.81 -10.70
C CYS A 85 9.64 -3.68 -10.87
N ARG A 86 10.68 -3.14 -11.51
CA ARG A 86 11.91 -3.88 -11.82
C ARG A 86 12.71 -4.19 -10.56
N ASP A 87 12.86 -3.21 -9.68
CA ASP A 87 13.82 -3.29 -8.57
C ASP A 87 13.21 -3.83 -7.29
N PHE A 88 11.88 -3.89 -7.18
CA PHE A 88 11.19 -4.35 -5.97
C PHE A 88 10.12 -5.42 -6.26
N LEU A 89 9.12 -5.12 -7.10
CA LEU A 89 8.00 -6.06 -7.31
C LEU A 89 8.37 -7.32 -8.08
N ALA A 90 9.42 -7.29 -8.90
CA ALA A 90 9.91 -8.47 -9.61
C ALA A 90 10.25 -9.62 -8.63
N ASP A 91 10.87 -9.28 -7.51
CA ASP A 91 11.24 -10.23 -6.46
C ASP A 91 10.20 -10.31 -5.33
N ASN A 92 9.37 -9.28 -5.16
CA ASN A 92 8.43 -9.14 -4.04
C ASN A 92 6.98 -8.82 -4.49
N PRO A 93 6.36 -9.63 -5.37
CA PRO A 93 5.06 -9.29 -6.00
C PRO A 93 3.90 -9.15 -5.01
N HIS A 94 3.98 -9.83 -3.86
CA HIS A 94 2.95 -9.85 -2.82
C HIS A 94 3.40 -9.20 -1.52
N SER A 95 4.43 -8.35 -1.55
CA SER A 95 4.88 -7.63 -0.36
C SER A 95 3.74 -6.86 0.29
N VAL A 96 3.67 -6.89 1.62
CA VAL A 96 2.77 -6.04 2.38
C VAL A 96 3.17 -4.58 2.18
N GLU A 97 2.19 -3.69 2.08
CA GLU A 97 2.43 -2.26 1.93
C GLU A 97 2.87 -1.65 3.28
N PRO A 98 3.91 -0.80 3.31
CA PRO A 98 4.36 -0.17 4.53
C PRO A 98 3.36 0.86 5.07
N ASP A 99 3.52 1.30 6.32
CA ASP A 99 2.64 2.33 6.89
C ASP A 99 2.70 3.63 6.06
N LYS A 100 1.53 4.09 5.59
CA LYS A 100 1.38 5.29 4.76
C LYS A 100 1.98 6.52 5.42
N THR A 101 1.71 6.75 6.71
CA THR A 101 2.13 7.98 7.40
C THR A 101 3.64 8.03 7.57
N ARG A 102 4.24 6.91 7.99
CA ARG A 102 5.70 6.76 8.11
C ARG A 102 6.40 6.91 6.77
N THR A 103 5.87 6.29 5.71
CA THR A 103 6.45 6.37 4.36
C THR A 103 6.40 7.81 3.83
N ALA A 104 5.24 8.46 3.96
CA ALA A 104 5.04 9.86 3.59
C ALA A 104 5.98 10.82 4.35
N GLN A 105 6.16 10.58 5.65
CA GLN A 105 7.10 11.33 6.48
C GLN A 105 8.53 11.17 5.95
N LEU A 106 9.03 9.94 5.76
CA LEU A 106 10.38 9.70 5.25
C LEU A 106 10.61 10.34 3.88
N ALA A 107 9.65 10.22 2.95
CA ALA A 107 9.73 10.88 1.64
C ALA A 107 9.81 12.40 1.75
N ARG A 108 8.98 13.00 2.62
CA ARG A 108 9.05 14.44 2.89
C ARG A 108 10.38 14.84 3.52
N ASP A 109 10.98 14.01 4.38
CA ASP A 109 12.28 14.30 5.01
C ASP A 109 13.35 14.32 3.93
N ALA A 110 13.37 13.30 3.06
CA ALA A 110 14.27 13.19 1.93
C ALA A 110 14.16 14.37 0.94
N ILE A 111 12.94 14.82 0.62
CA ILE A 111 12.73 15.99 -0.26
C ILE A 111 13.28 17.27 0.38
N LYS A 112 13.08 17.45 1.71
CA LYS A 112 13.56 18.64 2.42
C LYS A 112 15.09 18.68 2.53
N SER A 113 15.70 17.54 2.85
CA SER A 113 17.15 17.41 2.98
C SER A 113 17.87 17.29 1.64
N ASN A 114 17.14 17.14 0.53
CA ASN A 114 17.68 16.85 -0.79
C ASN A 114 18.56 15.57 -0.76
N ASP A 115 18.03 14.52 -0.13
CA ASP A 115 18.77 13.29 0.18
C ASP A 115 19.25 12.58 -1.12
N PRO A 116 20.58 12.47 -1.35
CA PRO A 116 21.10 11.82 -2.53
C PRO A 116 20.75 10.33 -2.62
N LYS A 117 20.43 9.66 -1.50
CA LYS A 117 19.96 8.26 -1.49
C LYS A 117 18.75 8.06 -2.40
N TYR A 118 17.81 9.02 -2.38
CA TYR A 118 16.55 8.90 -3.11
C TYR A 118 16.45 9.81 -4.33
N LEU A 119 17.49 10.59 -4.64
CA LEU A 119 17.48 11.52 -5.78
C LEU A 119 18.40 11.09 -6.90
N LEU A 120 19.56 10.52 -6.57
CA LEU A 120 20.51 10.05 -7.57
C LEU A 120 20.11 8.67 -8.11
N TYR A 121 20.55 8.39 -9.33
CA TYR A 121 20.45 7.04 -9.87
C TYR A 121 21.41 6.12 -9.09
N HIS A 122 20.84 5.08 -8.48
CA HIS A 122 21.57 4.02 -7.81
C HIS A 122 21.43 2.73 -8.64
N PRO A 123 22.49 2.33 -9.37
CA PRO A 123 22.45 1.10 -10.17
C PRO A 123 22.35 -0.13 -9.27
N ASP A 124 23.06 -0.12 -8.13
CA ASP A 124 23.10 -1.21 -7.17
C ASP A 124 22.27 -0.83 -5.94
N LYS A 125 21.03 -1.36 -5.86
CA LYS A 125 20.10 -1.14 -4.75
C LYS A 125 20.16 -2.26 -3.71
N THR A 126 21.31 -2.90 -3.56
CA THR A 126 21.50 -4.10 -2.72
C THR A 126 21.28 -3.85 -1.22
N GLU A 127 21.46 -2.61 -0.77
CA GLU A 127 21.22 -2.20 0.62
C GLU A 127 19.85 -1.55 0.84
N TRP A 128 18.98 -1.55 -0.18
CA TRP A 128 17.67 -0.95 -0.08
C TRP A 128 16.68 -1.88 0.59
N THR A 129 15.93 -1.32 1.52
CA THR A 129 14.78 -1.97 2.15
C THR A 129 13.51 -1.76 1.32
N ASP A 130 12.47 -2.55 1.57
CA ASP A 130 11.14 -2.35 1.00
C ASP A 130 10.66 -0.89 1.17
N MET A 131 10.89 -0.33 2.35
CA MET A 131 10.57 1.06 2.67
C MET A 131 11.32 2.04 1.74
N ASP A 132 12.59 1.78 1.44
CA ASP A 132 13.40 2.64 0.58
C ASP A 132 12.84 2.71 -0.85
N HIS A 133 12.37 1.59 -1.40
CA HIS A 133 11.74 1.57 -2.72
C HIS A 133 10.44 2.38 -2.75
N HIS A 134 9.62 2.30 -1.69
CA HIS A 134 8.39 3.10 -1.59
C HIS A 134 8.71 4.59 -1.44
N VAL A 135 9.68 4.93 -0.59
CA VAL A 135 10.13 6.32 -0.41
C VAL A 135 10.70 6.88 -1.72
N ARG A 136 11.55 6.13 -2.43
CA ARG A 136 12.11 6.52 -3.73
C ARG A 136 11.02 6.85 -4.75
N PHE A 137 10.02 5.98 -4.88
CA PHE A 137 8.90 6.24 -5.79
C PHE A 137 8.25 7.58 -5.50
N ILE A 138 7.90 7.84 -4.23
CA ILE A 138 7.23 9.09 -3.82
C ILE A 138 8.13 10.30 -4.09
N VAL A 139 9.42 10.23 -3.71
CA VAL A 139 10.38 11.31 -3.89
C VAL A 139 10.52 11.68 -5.38
N VAL A 140 10.71 10.70 -6.24
CA VAL A 140 10.91 10.93 -7.70
C VAL A 140 9.65 11.52 -8.32
N VAL A 141 8.48 10.93 -8.07
CA VAL A 141 7.21 11.43 -8.62
C VAL A 141 6.97 12.87 -8.19
N ILE A 142 7.21 13.23 -6.93
CA ILE A 142 7.04 14.61 -6.47
C ILE A 142 8.03 15.54 -7.17
N GLN A 143 9.31 15.20 -7.23
CA GLN A 143 10.34 16.05 -7.83
C GLN A 143 10.10 16.29 -9.32
N ASP A 144 9.73 15.25 -10.06
CA ASP A 144 9.44 15.36 -11.50
C ASP A 144 8.18 16.21 -11.75
N ASN A 145 7.18 16.13 -10.87
CA ASN A 145 5.95 16.90 -10.99
C ASN A 145 6.06 18.35 -10.48
N LEU A 146 7.05 18.68 -9.66
CA LEU A 146 7.43 20.07 -9.38
C LEU A 146 7.89 20.77 -10.66
N LEU A 147 8.56 20.07 -11.57
CA LEU A 147 8.97 20.63 -12.88
C LEU A 147 7.77 20.95 -13.77
N LYS A 148 6.70 20.13 -13.68
CA LYS A 148 5.43 20.34 -14.38
C LYS A 148 4.52 21.38 -13.71
N LYS A 149 4.94 21.95 -12.58
CA LYS A 149 4.14 22.86 -11.73
C LYS A 149 2.80 22.26 -11.30
N LEU A 150 2.73 20.93 -11.15
CA LEU A 150 1.55 20.27 -10.59
C LEU A 150 1.39 20.63 -9.10
N TRP A 151 2.52 20.72 -8.40
CA TRP A 151 2.64 21.22 -7.04
C TRP A 151 3.63 22.38 -6.99
N SER A 152 3.47 23.26 -6.01
CA SER A 152 4.48 24.26 -5.70
C SER A 152 5.58 23.68 -4.81
N LYS A 153 6.75 24.36 -4.78
CA LYS A 153 7.83 24.00 -3.83
C LYS A 153 7.37 24.14 -2.39
N ASP A 154 6.43 25.04 -2.10
CA ASP A 154 5.93 25.25 -0.75
C ASP A 154 5.00 24.12 -0.32
N ASP A 155 4.18 23.58 -1.23
CA ASP A 155 3.32 22.41 -0.95
C ASP A 155 4.14 21.21 -0.51
N THR A 156 5.32 21.02 -1.13
CA THR A 156 6.20 19.86 -0.92
C THR A 156 7.23 20.06 0.22
N ARG A 157 7.52 21.32 0.60
CA ARG A 157 8.42 21.67 1.71
C ARG A 157 7.70 22.10 2.98
N SER A 158 6.39 22.25 2.95
CA SER A 158 5.58 22.48 4.14
C SER A 158 5.73 21.33 5.15
N SER A 159 5.28 21.53 6.40
CA SER A 159 5.17 20.43 7.38
C SER A 159 4.04 19.46 7.05
N ASN A 160 3.23 19.75 6.02
CA ASN A 160 2.10 18.93 5.64
C ASN A 160 2.57 17.67 4.90
N LEU A 161 1.87 16.56 5.11
CA LEU A 161 2.10 15.27 4.47
C LEU A 161 1.12 14.98 3.33
N ASP A 162 0.22 15.89 2.98
CA ASP A 162 -0.85 15.67 1.99
C ASP A 162 -0.29 15.22 0.63
N VAL A 163 0.70 15.92 0.07
CA VAL A 163 1.28 15.55 -1.23
C VAL A 163 1.99 14.18 -1.17
N PRO A 164 2.92 13.91 -0.23
CA PRO A 164 3.49 12.57 -0.06
C PRO A 164 2.45 11.46 0.16
N LYS A 165 1.40 11.73 0.93
CA LYS A 165 0.30 10.78 1.16
C LYS A 165 -0.53 10.54 -0.09
N ALA A 166 -0.77 11.55 -0.91
CA ALA A 166 -1.47 11.41 -2.18
C ALA A 166 -0.67 10.54 -3.15
N VAL A 167 0.64 10.77 -3.25
CA VAL A 167 1.52 9.98 -4.12
C VAL A 167 1.70 8.55 -3.62
N TYR A 168 1.68 8.33 -2.30
CA TYR A 168 1.61 6.97 -1.74
C TYR A 168 0.35 6.24 -2.23
N GLU A 169 -0.82 6.87 -2.22
CA GLU A 169 -2.05 6.24 -2.71
C GLU A 169 -2.01 5.95 -4.21
N VAL A 170 -1.33 6.79 -5.01
CA VAL A 170 -1.05 6.50 -6.43
C VAL A 170 -0.23 5.23 -6.58
N LEU A 171 0.79 5.01 -5.73
CA LEU A 171 1.58 3.77 -5.75
C LEU A 171 0.71 2.54 -5.46
N VAL A 172 -0.11 2.60 -4.40
CA VAL A 172 -1.02 1.51 -4.03
C VAL A 172 -2.01 1.22 -5.16
N PHE A 173 -2.56 2.27 -5.79
CA PHE A 173 -3.45 2.15 -6.93
C PHE A 173 -2.77 1.41 -8.10
N LEU A 174 -1.56 1.83 -8.49
CA LEU A 174 -0.79 1.20 -9.57
C LEU A 174 -0.49 -0.28 -9.28
N ARG A 175 -0.17 -0.62 -8.02
CA ARG A 175 0.03 -2.01 -7.59
C ARG A 175 -1.25 -2.84 -7.74
N ALA A 176 -2.38 -2.31 -7.30
CA ALA A 176 -3.67 -2.99 -7.42
C ALA A 176 -4.06 -3.23 -8.89
N THR A 177 -3.79 -2.26 -9.79
CA THR A 177 -4.03 -2.41 -11.23
C THR A 177 -3.12 -3.45 -11.88
N LEU A 178 -1.82 -3.47 -11.54
CA LEU A 178 -0.87 -4.44 -12.11
C LEU A 178 -1.21 -5.88 -11.72
N LEU A 179 -1.57 -6.09 -10.45
CA LEU A 179 -1.93 -7.41 -9.93
C LEU A 179 -3.32 -7.87 -10.41
N ASN A 180 -4.09 -7.00 -11.08
CA ASN A 180 -5.41 -7.33 -11.63
C ASN A 180 -5.56 -6.86 -13.10
N PRO A 181 -4.91 -7.54 -14.07
CA PRO A 181 -4.95 -7.16 -15.47
C PRO A 181 -6.33 -7.33 -16.14
N ALA A 182 -7.31 -7.94 -15.45
CA ALA A 182 -8.70 -8.01 -15.90
C ALA A 182 -9.44 -6.65 -15.80
N SER A 183 -8.82 -5.64 -15.18
CA SER A 183 -9.33 -4.28 -15.10
C SER A 183 -8.77 -3.39 -16.21
N SER A 184 -9.18 -3.66 -17.46
CA SER A 184 -9.26 -2.57 -18.43
C SER A 184 -10.15 -1.49 -17.81
N PRO A 185 -9.72 -0.21 -17.73
CA PRO A 185 -10.63 0.85 -17.29
C PRO A 185 -11.87 0.83 -18.19
N PRO A 186 -13.09 1.11 -17.67
CA PRO A 186 -14.29 1.11 -18.49
C PRO A 186 -14.05 1.99 -19.72
N ARG A 187 -14.01 1.37 -20.91
CA ARG A 187 -14.10 2.13 -22.15
C ARG A 187 -15.53 2.62 -22.23
N TYR A 188 -15.73 3.89 -21.92
CA TYR A 188 -16.92 4.61 -22.30
C TYR A 188 -16.79 4.87 -23.81
N GLU A 189 -17.26 3.92 -24.61
CA GLU A 189 -17.54 4.16 -26.03
C GLU A 189 -18.84 4.99 -26.11
N ASP A 190 -18.87 5.96 -27.03
CA ASP A 190 -19.94 6.95 -27.23
C ASP A 190 -21.33 6.36 -27.54
#